data_AF-V9M5P4-F1
#
_entry.id   AF-V9M5P4-F1
#
_cell.length_a   1.000
_cell.length_b   1.000
_cell.length_c   1.000
_cell.angle_alpha   90.00
_cell.angle_beta   90.00
_cell.angle_gamma   90.00
#
_symmetry.space_group_name_H-M   'P 1'
#
loop_
_entity.id
_entity.type
_entity.pdbx_description
1 polymer ?
#
loop_
_entity_poly.entity_id
_entity_poly.type
_entity_poly.pdbx_seq_one_letter_code
_entity_poly.pdbx_strand_id
1 'polypeptide(L)'
;MERANRTLQDRLIKEMHLKCICSIEQANAWLPCFIEQFNQKFAKLAFNPKNPHRPITETAEELDDIFTWREPRRVTNSLTITYDKCVYLLENTEENQKR
;
A
#
# COMPACT_ATOMS: atom_id res chain seq x y z
N MET A 1 -13.44 5.36 -17.93
CA MET A 1 -12.84 4.15 -17.34
C MET A 1 -12.99 3.02 -18.36
N GLU A 2 -11.91 2.32 -18.72
CA GLU A 2 -11.94 1.20 -19.67
C GLU A 2 -12.82 0.06 -19.16
N ARG A 3 -13.58 -0.59 -20.06
CA ARG A 3 -14.47 -1.71 -19.69
C ARG A 3 -13.72 -2.87 -19.04
N ALA A 4 -12.48 -3.14 -19.48
CA ALA A 4 -11.65 -4.24 -18.97
C ALA A 4 -11.26 -4.07 -17.48
N ASN A 5 -10.98 -2.84 -17.04
CA ASN A 5 -10.56 -2.58 -15.65
C ASN A 5 -11.72 -2.83 -14.67
N ARG A 6 -12.94 -2.46 -15.06
CA ARG A 6 -14.15 -2.80 -14.29
C ARG A 6 -14.40 -4.31 -14.28
N THR A 7 -14.21 -4.98 -15.42
CA THR A 7 -14.32 -6.44 -15.51
C THR A 7 -13.34 -7.18 -14.61
N LEU A 8 -12.09 -6.71 -14.50
CA LEU A 8 -11.09 -7.29 -13.59
C LEU A 8 -11.53 -7.15 -12.13
N GLN A 9 -11.98 -5.97 -11.70
CA GLN A 9 -12.41 -5.73 -10.32
C GLN A 9 -13.61 -6.59 -9.93
N ASP A 10 -14.62 -6.69 -10.80
CA ASP A 10 -15.79 -7.55 -10.56
C ASP A 10 -15.43 -9.05 -10.53
N ARG A 11 -14.45 -9.45 -11.35
CA ARG A 11 -14.02 -10.85 -11.45
C ARG A 11 -13.14 -11.27 -10.27
N LEU A 12 -12.26 -10.39 -9.81
CA LEU A 12 -11.37 -10.64 -8.67
C LEU A 12 -12.17 -11.09 -7.44
N ILE A 13 -13.20 -10.34 -7.06
CA ILE A 13 -14.04 -10.63 -5.89
C ILE A 13 -14.73 -12.00 -6.04
N LYS A 14 -15.26 -12.31 -7.22
CA LYS A 14 -15.94 -13.59 -7.48
C LYS A 14 -14.99 -14.79 -7.38
N GLU A 15 -13.78 -14.65 -7.91
CA GLU A 15 -12.77 -15.71 -7.88
C GLU A 15 -12.22 -15.91 -6.45
N MET A 16 -12.11 -14.85 -5.65
CA MET A 16 -11.80 -14.96 -4.22
C MET A 16 -12.90 -15.72 -3.46
N HIS A 17 -14.18 -15.42 -3.73
CA HIS A 17 -15.29 -16.15 -3.12
C HIS A 17 -15.31 -17.63 -3.51
N LEU A 18 -15.02 -17.97 -4.78
CA LEU A 18 -14.91 -19.35 -5.25
C LEU A 18 -13.77 -20.12 -4.56
N LYS A 19 -12.71 -19.43 -4.15
CA LYS A 19 -11.58 -19.98 -3.41
C LYS A 19 -11.77 -19.93 -1.89
N CYS A 20 -12.94 -19.47 -1.41
CA CYS A 20 -13.25 -19.27 0.01
C CYS A 20 -12.19 -18.44 0.76
N ILE A 21 -11.63 -17.43 0.09
CA ILE A 21 -10.65 -16.52 0.69
C ILE A 21 -11.38 -15.50 1.55
N CYS A 22 -11.04 -15.43 2.84
CA CYS A 22 -11.72 -14.55 3.80
C CYS A 22 -10.74 -13.67 4.61
N SER A 23 -9.45 -13.68 4.28
CA SER A 23 -8.44 -12.84 4.93
C SER A 23 -7.56 -12.12 3.91
N ILE A 24 -7.01 -10.98 4.32
CA ILE A 24 -6.06 -10.19 3.51
C ILE A 24 -4.80 -11.00 3.21
N GLU A 25 -4.32 -11.77 4.20
CA GLU A 25 -3.14 -12.62 4.06
C GLU A 25 -3.33 -13.69 2.97
N GLN A 26 -4.45 -14.42 3.01
CA GLN A 26 -4.80 -15.41 1.98
C GLN A 26 -5.00 -14.76 0.60
N ALA A 27 -5.60 -13.56 0.56
CA ALA A 27 -5.77 -12.82 -0.67
C ALA A 27 -4.41 -12.45 -1.30
N ASN A 28 -3.49 -11.90 -0.49
CA ASN A 28 -2.15 -11.53 -0.94
C ASN A 28 -1.33 -12.73 -1.41
N ALA A 29 -1.46 -13.88 -0.76
CA ALA A 29 -0.81 -15.11 -1.20
C ALA A 29 -1.37 -15.64 -2.54
N TRP A 30 -2.67 -15.44 -2.79
CA TRP A 30 -3.34 -15.94 -4.00
C TRP A 30 -3.25 -14.99 -5.20
N LEU A 31 -3.16 -13.68 -4.97
CA LEU A 31 -3.16 -12.64 -6.01
C LEU A 31 -2.16 -12.88 -7.16
N PRO A 32 -0.89 -13.28 -6.93
CA PRO A 32 0.05 -13.53 -8.02
C PRO A 32 -0.45 -14.59 -9.02
N CYS A 33 -1.04 -15.67 -8.51
CA CYS A 33 -1.60 -16.74 -9.34
C CYS A 33 -2.81 -16.24 -10.15
N PHE A 34 -3.69 -15.44 -9.54
CA PHE A 34 -4.82 -14.85 -10.22
C PHE A 34 -4.38 -13.91 -11.35
N ILE A 35 -3.41 -13.04 -11.09
CA ILE A 35 -2.88 -12.08 -12.07
C ILE A 35 -2.32 -12.81 -13.28
N GLU A 36 -1.56 -13.88 -13.07
CA GLU A 36 -1.03 -14.71 -14.16
C GLU A 36 -2.15 -15.31 -15.02
N GLN A 37 -3.12 -15.97 -14.39
CA GLN A 37 -4.26 -16.59 -15.10
C GLN A 37 -5.14 -15.55 -15.82
N PHE A 38 -5.31 -14.37 -15.23
CA PHE A 38 -6.06 -13.29 -15.83
C PHE A 38 -5.32 -12.73 -17.05
N ASN A 39 -4.03 -12.47 -16.91
CA ASN A 39 -3.20 -11.94 -18.00
C ASN A 39 -3.11 -12.90 -19.18
N GLN A 40 -3.09 -14.22 -18.96
CA GLN A 40 -3.15 -15.19 -20.05
C GLN A 40 -4.41 -15.03 -20.93
N LYS A 41 -5.53 -14.62 -20.35
CA LYS A 41 -6.83 -14.51 -21.06
C LYS A 41 -7.08 -13.12 -21.63
N PHE A 42 -6.60 -12.09 -20.95
CA PHE A 42 -7.01 -10.70 -21.20
C PHE A 42 -5.86 -9.73 -21.43
N ALA A 43 -4.60 -10.12 -21.17
CA ALA A 43 -3.49 -9.22 -21.45
C ALA A 43 -3.39 -8.97 -22.95
N LYS A 44 -3.34 -7.70 -23.30
CA LYS A 44 -3.06 -7.25 -24.65
C LYS A 44 -1.62 -6.76 -24.69
N LEU A 45 -0.85 -7.24 -25.67
CA LEU A 45 0.49 -6.72 -25.90
C LEU A 45 0.41 -5.21 -26.14
N ALA A 46 1.32 -4.48 -25.51
CA ALA A 46 1.44 -3.05 -25.72
C ALA A 46 1.76 -2.80 -27.21
N PHE A 47 1.07 -1.82 -27.79
CA PHE A 47 1.35 -1.41 -29.18
C PHE A 47 2.79 -0.91 -29.34
N ASN A 48 3.33 -0.28 -28.30
CA ASN A 48 4.72 0.14 -28.21
C ASN A 48 5.32 -0.41 -26.92
N PRO A 49 6.42 -1.20 -26.97
CA PRO A 49 7.07 -1.74 -25.78
C PRO A 49 7.91 -0.71 -25.03
N LYS A 50 8.09 0.51 -25.55
CA LYS A 50 8.82 1.58 -24.86
C LYS A 50 8.09 1.93 -23.57
N ASN A 51 8.79 1.80 -22.46
CA ASN A 51 8.32 2.28 -21.16
C ASN A 51 8.29 3.82 -21.15
N PRO A 52 7.09 4.45 -21.10
CA PRO A 52 6.97 5.90 -21.08
C PRO A 52 6.90 6.46 -19.64
N HIS A 53 6.99 5.60 -18.61
CA HIS A 53 6.90 6.02 -17.22
C HIS A 53 8.13 6.83 -16.83
N ARG A 54 7.90 7.86 -16.01
CA ARG A 54 8.98 8.63 -15.40
C ARG A 54 9.75 7.70 -14.45
N PRO A 55 11.10 7.68 -14.50
CA PRO A 55 11.87 6.98 -13.49
C PRO A 55 11.64 7.62 -12.12
N ILE A 56 11.62 6.79 -11.08
CA ILE A 56 11.59 7.27 -9.70
C ILE A 56 12.89 8.03 -9.45
N THR A 57 12.78 9.26 -8.97
CA THR A 57 13.91 10.14 -8.68
C THR A 57 14.27 10.16 -7.20
N GLU A 58 13.32 9.77 -6.37
CA GLU A 58 13.34 9.80 -4.92
C GLU A 58 14.08 8.59 -4.35
N THR A 59 14.72 8.76 -3.19
CA THR A 59 15.31 7.65 -2.44
C THR A 59 14.24 6.78 -1.79
N ALA A 60 14.65 5.60 -1.31
CA ALA A 60 13.73 4.73 -0.56
C ALA A 60 13.20 5.44 0.70
N GLU A 61 14.03 6.20 1.42
CA GLU A 61 13.59 6.94 2.61
C GLU A 61 12.59 8.05 2.26
N GLU A 62 12.83 8.78 1.16
CA GLU A 62 11.91 9.81 0.70
C GLU A 62 10.54 9.23 0.30
N LEU A 63 10.53 8.06 -0.35
CA LEU A 63 9.28 7.37 -0.69
C LEU A 63 8.52 6.90 0.55
N ASP A 64 9.23 6.35 1.54
CA ASP A 64 8.61 5.96 2.81
C ASP A 64 7.96 7.16 3.50
N ASP A 65 8.65 8.32 3.49
CA ASP A 65 8.11 9.57 4.01
C ASP A 65 6.89 10.09 3.21
N ILE A 66 6.91 9.92 1.88
CA ILE A 66 5.82 10.35 0.99
C ILE A 66 4.58 9.45 1.15
N PHE A 67 4.76 8.14 1.28
CA PHE A 67 3.67 7.17 1.35
C PHE A 67 3.12 6.94 2.77
N THR A 68 3.66 7.64 3.77
CA THR A 68 3.18 7.54 5.16
C THR A 68 2.14 8.61 5.49
N TRP A 69 1.02 8.20 6.09
CA TRP A 69 0.06 9.12 6.69
C TRP A 69 0.63 9.68 8.00
N ARG A 70 0.76 11.00 8.09
CA ARG A 70 1.34 11.69 9.26
C ARG A 70 0.31 12.63 9.88
N GLU A 71 0.20 12.59 11.20
CA GLU A 71 -0.62 13.51 11.97
C GLU A 71 0.26 14.29 12.95
N PRO A 72 0.19 15.63 12.97
CA PRO A 72 0.94 16.41 13.94
C PRO A 72 0.39 16.12 15.34
N ARG A 73 1.28 15.76 16.27
CA ARG A 73 0.95 15.51 17.67
C ARG A 73 1.90 16.30 18.55
N ARG A 74 1.40 16.73 19.72
CA ARG A 74 2.21 17.43 20.71
C ARG A 74 2.80 16.43 21.69
N VAL A 75 4.12 16.44 21.81
CA VAL A 75 4.84 15.72 22.87
C VAL A 75 4.55 16.42 24.20
N THR A 76 4.14 15.65 25.22
CA THR A 76 3.96 16.21 26.57
C THR A 76 5.30 16.47 27.25
N ASN A 77 5.31 17.26 28.33
CA ASN A 77 6.53 17.45 29.14
C ASN A 77 7.08 16.14 29.74
N SER A 78 6.29 15.08 29.77
CA SER A 78 6.69 13.74 30.21
C SER A 78 7.18 12.84 29.06
N LEU A 79 7.51 13.43 27.90
CA LEU A 79 7.95 12.73 26.69
C LEU A 79 6.95 11.68 26.19
N THR A 80 5.65 11.93 26.34
CA THR A 80 4.61 10.99 25.85
C THR A 80 3.82 11.58 24.69
N ILE A 81 3.45 10.72 23.74
CA ILE A 81 2.50 10.99 22.66
C ILE A 81 1.29 10.06 22.83
N THR A 82 0.08 10.57 22.60
CA THR A 82 -1.14 9.75 22.57
C THR A 82 -1.68 9.62 21.15
N TYR A 83 -1.89 8.38 20.70
CA TYR A 83 -2.41 8.07 19.38
C TYR A 83 -3.20 6.75 19.42
N ASP A 84 -4.38 6.75 18.79
CA ASP A 84 -5.30 5.59 18.72
C ASP A 84 -5.41 4.76 20.02
N LYS A 85 -5.70 5.44 21.13
CA LYS A 85 -5.82 4.86 22.50
C LYS A 85 -4.54 4.24 23.06
N CYS A 86 -3.42 4.35 22.37
CA CYS A 86 -2.09 3.98 22.81
C CYS A 86 -1.32 5.22 23.31
N VAL A 87 -0.47 5.01 24.32
CA VAL A 87 0.49 6.00 24.82
C VAL A 87 1.89 5.52 24.44
N TYR A 88 2.59 6.36 23.69
CA TYR A 88 3.97 6.11 23.27
C TYR A 88 4.88 6.96 24.15
N LEU A 89 5.83 6.31 24.82
CA LEU A 89 6.89 6.98 25.58
C LEU A 89 8.10 7.15 24.65
N LEU A 90 8.56 8.38 24.52
CA LEU A 90 9.74 8.70 23.73
C LEU A 90 11.00 8.58 24.59
N GLU A 91 12.09 8.15 23.96
CA GLU A 91 13.40 8.19 24.59
C GLU A 91 13.84 9.62 24.88
N ASN A 92 14.63 9.77 25.93
CA ASN A 92 15.11 11.05 26.38
C ASN A 92 16.28 11.55 25.53
N THR A 93 15.96 12.04 24.33
CA THR A 93 16.92 12.63 23.39
C THR A 93 16.77 14.14 23.32
N GLU A 94 17.84 14.84 22.93
CA GLU A 94 17.81 16.31 22.80
C GLU A 94 16.76 16.80 21.80
N GLU A 95 16.42 16.00 20.80
CA GLU A 95 15.39 16.30 19.80
C GLU A 95 13.98 16.26 20.42
N ASN A 96 13.69 15.25 21.25
CA ASN A 96 12.38 15.09 21.89
C ASN A 96 12.13 16.08 23.03
N GLN A 97 13.19 16.70 23.58
CA GLN A 97 13.09 17.75 24.59
C GLN A 97 12.82 19.14 24.00
N LYS A 98 13.03 19.32 22.68
CA LYS A 98 12.81 20.61 22.02
C LYS A 98 11.30 20.85 21.85
N ARG A 99 10.85 22.01 22.32
CA ARG A 99 9.45 22.46 22.22
C ARG A 99 9.14 23.06 20.86
#